data_AF-A0A7C1NK65-F1
#
_entry.id   AF-A0A7C1NK65-F1
#
_cell.length_a   1.000
_cell.length_b   1.000
_cell.length_c   1.000
_cell.angle_alpha   90.00
_cell.angle_beta   90.00
_cell.angle_gamma   90.00
#
_symmetry.space_group_name_H-M   'P 1'
#
loop_
_entity.id
_entity.type
_entity.pdbx_description
1 polymer ?
#
loop_
_entity_poly.entity_id
_entity_poly.type
_entity_poly.pdbx_seq_one_letter_code
_entity_poly.pdbx_strand_id
1 'polypeptide(L)'
;MEVERLLRQAHLQQLRGQLEEASASVQQALELMPDDASVWEMLGDLRQQAGDMQGAHDAYKRAHELAPENAAIERKYAQIVLRITTQQEQFQLWQQALEGKLSEAETGVPRRPGLAFLLSFVMPGLGQIYNGQLIKGGILLGITLIGLTLFVAVSGGKETLQNMLAFLVNPSRMRGGISQFHLLVVIMLFFVWLYAIIDAPLNAARSHRLPGVE
;
A
#
# COMPACT_ATOMS: atom_id res chain seq x y z
N MET A 1 36.71 -19.82 -21.97
CA MET A 1 36.20 -19.90 -23.36
C MET A 1 34.97 -20.80 -23.47
N GLU A 2 34.98 -22.02 -22.91
CA GLU A 2 33.78 -22.90 -22.97
C GLU A 2 32.72 -22.57 -21.91
N VAL A 3 33.09 -22.36 -20.64
CA VAL A 3 32.16 -21.93 -19.58
C VAL A 3 31.47 -20.62 -19.93
N GLU A 4 32.23 -19.64 -20.43
CA GLU A 4 31.68 -18.35 -20.88
C GLU A 4 30.68 -18.51 -22.03
N ARG A 5 30.93 -19.46 -22.96
CA ARG A 5 29.99 -19.80 -24.05
C ARG A 5 28.70 -20.39 -23.47
N LEU A 6 28.82 -21.31 -22.52
CA LEU A 6 27.68 -21.94 -21.83
C LEU A 6 26.86 -20.91 -21.04
N LEU A 7 27.51 -19.97 -20.35
CA LEU A 7 26.82 -18.90 -19.62
C LEU A 7 26.11 -17.92 -20.56
N ARG A 8 26.74 -17.53 -21.67
CA ARG A 8 26.06 -16.72 -22.69
C ARG A 8 24.87 -17.45 -23.30
N GLN A 9 25.00 -18.74 -23.56
CA GLN A 9 23.91 -19.58 -24.06
C GLN A 9 22.76 -19.68 -23.05
N ALA A 10 23.08 -19.97 -21.78
CA ALA A 10 22.11 -20.03 -20.69
C ALA A 10 21.37 -18.70 -20.54
N HIS A 11 22.08 -17.58 -20.61
CA HIS A 11 21.47 -16.25 -20.53
C HIS A 11 20.48 -15.99 -21.68
N LEU A 12 20.83 -16.39 -22.92
CA LEU A 12 19.91 -16.26 -24.06
C LEU A 12 18.67 -17.17 -23.92
N GLN A 13 18.85 -18.39 -23.43
CA GLN A 13 17.75 -19.32 -23.15
C GLN A 13 16.84 -18.79 -22.04
N GLN A 14 17.42 -18.24 -20.97
CA GLN A 14 16.70 -17.57 -19.89
C GLN A 14 15.81 -16.44 -20.41
N LEU A 15 16.36 -15.55 -21.24
CA LEU A 15 15.63 -14.42 -21.84
C LEU A 15 14.47 -14.89 -22.73
N ARG A 16 14.57 -16.09 -23.30
CA ARG A 16 13.50 -16.73 -24.10
C ARG A 16 12.51 -17.53 -23.26
N GLY A 17 12.69 -17.59 -21.94
CA GLY A 17 11.85 -18.39 -21.03
C GLY A 17 12.12 -19.90 -21.11
N GLN A 18 13.20 -20.33 -21.76
CA GLN A 18 13.60 -21.73 -21.92
C GLN A 18 14.37 -22.20 -20.68
N LEU A 19 13.72 -22.19 -19.51
CA LEU A 19 14.38 -22.40 -18.21
C LEU A 19 15.06 -23.76 -18.06
N GLU A 20 14.48 -24.82 -18.62
CA GLU A 20 15.06 -26.17 -18.61
C GLU A 20 16.38 -26.23 -19.39
N GLU A 21 16.39 -25.65 -20.60
CA GLU A 21 17.57 -25.63 -21.44
C GLU A 21 18.68 -24.75 -20.84
N ALA A 22 18.28 -23.62 -20.24
CA ALA A 22 19.20 -22.75 -19.52
C ALA A 22 19.82 -23.47 -18.32
N SER A 23 19.01 -24.23 -17.57
CA SER A 23 19.47 -25.01 -16.42
C SER A 23 20.47 -26.09 -16.84
N ALA A 24 20.22 -26.79 -17.95
CA ALA A 24 21.16 -27.77 -18.50
C ALA A 24 22.51 -27.13 -18.90
N SER A 25 22.47 -25.94 -19.52
CA SER A 25 23.69 -25.20 -19.89
C SER A 25 24.47 -24.72 -18.67
N VAL A 26 23.78 -24.25 -17.62
CA VAL A 26 24.40 -23.87 -16.35
C VAL A 26 24.98 -25.08 -15.62
N GLN A 27 24.31 -26.23 -15.65
CA GLN A 27 24.81 -27.46 -15.02
C GLN A 27 26.12 -27.93 -15.67
N GLN A 28 26.21 -27.89 -17.00
CA GLN A 28 27.48 -28.16 -17.70
C GLN A 28 28.57 -27.14 -17.33
N ALA A 29 28.22 -25.85 -17.21
CA ALA A 29 29.16 -24.84 -16.77
C ALA A 29 29.68 -25.09 -15.34
N LEU A 30 28.80 -25.57 -14.46
CA LEU A 30 29.10 -25.90 -13.07
C LEU A 30 30.00 -27.14 -12.94
N GLU A 31 29.82 -28.13 -13.81
CA GLU A 31 30.72 -29.31 -13.88
C GLU A 31 32.14 -28.92 -14.32
N LEU A 32 32.25 -27.93 -15.21
CA LEU A 32 33.55 -27.46 -15.71
C LEU A 32 34.26 -26.52 -14.72
N MET A 33 33.52 -25.63 -14.06
CA MET A 33 34.06 -24.65 -13.13
C MET A 33 33.12 -24.46 -11.92
N PRO A 34 33.20 -25.35 -10.91
CA PRO A 34 32.34 -25.29 -9.74
C PRO A 34 32.64 -24.11 -8.80
N ASP A 35 33.80 -23.45 -8.95
CA ASP A 35 34.21 -22.31 -8.12
C ASP A 35 34.14 -20.97 -8.88
N ASP A 36 33.48 -20.91 -10.04
CA ASP A 36 33.24 -19.67 -10.77
C ASP A 36 31.97 -18.98 -10.26
N ALA A 37 32.13 -17.78 -9.69
CA ALA A 37 31.05 -16.99 -9.14
C ALA A 37 29.95 -16.65 -10.17
N SER A 38 30.30 -16.44 -11.45
CA SER A 38 29.33 -16.12 -12.50
C SER A 38 28.43 -17.31 -12.85
N VAL A 39 28.91 -18.54 -12.65
CA VAL A 39 28.08 -19.75 -12.84
C VAL A 39 27.02 -19.85 -11.74
N TRP A 40 27.41 -19.62 -10.49
CA TRP A 40 26.49 -19.58 -9.35
C TRP A 40 25.50 -18.40 -9.44
N GLU A 41 25.95 -17.25 -9.93
CA GLU A 41 25.08 -16.11 -10.20
C GLU A 41 23.98 -16.46 -11.22
N MET A 42 24.36 -17.08 -12.35
CA MET A 42 23.40 -17.52 -13.37
C MET A 42 22.42 -18.57 -12.84
N LEU A 43 22.89 -19.50 -12.00
CA LEU A 43 22.00 -20.47 -11.34
C LEU A 43 20.98 -19.77 -10.44
N GLY A 44 21.40 -18.75 -9.69
CA GLY A 44 20.52 -17.92 -8.88
C GLY A 44 19.47 -17.20 -9.71
N ASP A 45 19.86 -16.59 -10.83
CA ASP A 45 18.96 -15.91 -11.75
C ASP A 45 17.88 -16.87 -12.29
N LEU A 46 18.27 -18.08 -12.70
CA LEU A 46 17.35 -19.10 -13.20
C LEU A 46 16.37 -19.59 -12.14
N ARG A 47 16.85 -19.89 -10.93
CA ARG A 47 16.00 -20.34 -9.82
C ARG A 47 15.03 -19.26 -9.37
N GLN A 48 15.48 -18.00 -9.34
CA GLN A 48 14.63 -16.87 -9.03
C GLN A 48 13.50 -16.72 -10.06
N GLN A 49 13.80 -16.90 -11.34
CA GLN A 49 12.80 -16.86 -12.41
C GLN A 49 11.83 -18.06 -12.37
N ALA A 50 12.30 -19.23 -11.94
CA ALA A 50 11.47 -20.41 -11.70
C ALA A 50 10.60 -20.31 -10.44
N GLY A 51 10.81 -19.30 -9.59
CA GLY A 51 10.08 -19.10 -8.34
C GLY A 51 10.66 -19.87 -7.14
N ASP A 52 11.76 -20.60 -7.32
CA ASP A 52 12.50 -21.25 -6.24
C ASP A 52 13.37 -20.22 -5.49
N MET A 53 12.73 -19.46 -4.59
CA MET A 53 13.39 -18.39 -3.85
C MET A 53 14.51 -18.90 -2.95
N GLN A 54 14.32 -20.06 -2.31
CA GLN A 54 15.32 -20.64 -1.41
C GLN A 54 16.53 -21.13 -2.20
N GLY A 55 16.30 -21.84 -3.30
CA GLY A 55 17.39 -22.28 -4.16
C GLY A 55 18.14 -21.12 -4.82
N ALA A 56 17.45 -20.02 -5.14
CA ALA A 56 18.08 -18.78 -5.63
C ALA A 56 18.96 -18.14 -4.55
N HIS A 57 18.48 -18.09 -3.30
CA HIS A 57 19.25 -17.64 -2.15
C HIS A 57 20.55 -18.43 -2.00
N ASP A 58 20.48 -19.75 -2.04
CA ASP A 58 21.65 -20.60 -1.83
C ASP A 58 22.69 -20.40 -2.95
N ALA A 59 22.23 -20.25 -4.20
CA ALA A 59 23.10 -19.99 -5.34
C ALA A 59 23.76 -18.60 -5.28
N TYR A 60 23.00 -17.53 -4.98
CA TYR A 60 23.57 -16.20 -4.83
C TYR A 60 24.49 -16.07 -3.63
N LYS A 61 24.19 -16.76 -2.52
CA LYS A 61 25.08 -16.85 -1.36
C LYS A 61 26.42 -17.44 -1.78
N ARG A 62 26.41 -18.55 -2.52
CA ARG A 62 27.65 -19.19 -3.00
C ARG A 62 28.42 -18.30 -3.97
N ALA A 63 27.72 -17.62 -4.89
CA ALA A 63 28.32 -16.64 -5.78
C ALA A 63 29.01 -15.49 -4.99
N HIS A 64 28.35 -15.00 -3.93
CA HIS A 64 28.89 -13.94 -3.07
C HIS A 64 30.10 -14.40 -2.26
N GLU A 65 30.10 -15.62 -1.74
CA GLU A 65 31.26 -16.21 -1.04
C GLU A 65 32.48 -16.32 -1.95
N LEU A 66 32.28 -16.62 -3.24
CA LEU A 66 33.35 -16.74 -4.24
C LEU A 66 33.86 -15.39 -4.75
N ALA A 67 32.99 -14.37 -4.77
CA ALA A 67 33.32 -13.02 -5.24
C ALA A 67 32.70 -11.93 -4.33
N PRO A 68 33.21 -11.76 -3.09
CA PRO A 68 32.60 -10.86 -2.10
C PRO A 68 32.68 -9.38 -2.50
N GLU A 69 33.66 -9.00 -3.34
CA GLU A 69 33.81 -7.62 -3.82
C GLU A 69 32.95 -7.30 -5.06
N ASN A 70 32.20 -8.29 -5.58
CA ASN A 70 31.33 -8.07 -6.72
C ASN A 70 29.98 -7.46 -6.29
N ALA A 71 29.87 -6.15 -6.41
CA ALA A 71 28.68 -5.39 -6.05
C ALA A 71 27.41 -5.78 -6.82
N ALA A 72 27.50 -6.45 -7.98
CA ALA A 72 26.32 -6.95 -8.69
C ALA A 72 25.75 -8.21 -8.00
N ILE A 73 26.63 -9.14 -7.65
CA ILE A 73 26.27 -10.36 -6.91
C ILE A 73 25.77 -10.01 -5.51
N GLU A 74 26.46 -9.12 -4.80
CA GLU A 74 26.02 -8.63 -3.49
C GLU A 74 24.60 -8.05 -3.54
N ARG A 75 24.29 -7.23 -4.56
CA ARG A 75 22.95 -6.68 -4.76
C ARG A 75 21.90 -7.77 -5.00
N LYS A 76 22.19 -8.78 -5.83
CA LYS A 76 21.27 -9.90 -6.08
C LYS A 76 21.04 -10.72 -4.80
N TYR A 77 22.10 -10.99 -4.04
CA TYR A 77 22.01 -11.70 -2.77
C TYR A 77 21.18 -10.91 -1.73
N ALA A 78 21.44 -9.61 -1.57
CA ALA A 78 20.66 -8.77 -0.68
C ALA A 78 19.17 -8.72 -1.08
N GLN A 79 18.87 -8.61 -2.39
CA GLN A 79 17.50 -8.59 -2.88
C GLN A 79 16.73 -9.87 -2.58
N ILE A 80 17.33 -11.05 -2.76
CA ILE A 80 16.64 -12.31 -2.49
C ILE A 80 16.40 -12.49 -0.99
N VAL A 81 17.36 -12.10 -0.14
CA VAL A 81 17.22 -12.15 1.33
C VAL A 81 16.04 -11.28 1.77
N LEU A 82 15.99 -10.02 1.31
CA LEU A 82 14.89 -9.11 1.62
C LEU A 82 13.53 -9.68 1.19
N ARG A 83 13.47 -10.29 0.00
CA ARG A 83 12.23 -10.87 -0.52
C ARG A 83 11.74 -12.04 0.32
N ILE A 84 12.62 -12.95 0.71
CA ILE A 84 12.30 -14.09 1.57
C ILE A 84 11.82 -13.61 2.94
N THR A 85 12.57 -12.71 3.58
CA THR A 85 12.22 -12.15 4.90
C THR A 85 10.86 -11.45 4.86
N THR A 86 10.63 -10.60 3.85
CA THR A 86 9.34 -9.88 3.71
C THR A 86 8.18 -10.84 3.53
N GLN A 87 8.35 -11.91 2.74
CA GLN A 87 7.30 -12.91 2.53
C GLN A 87 7.01 -13.69 3.81
N GLN A 88 8.03 -14.02 4.59
CA GLN A 88 7.89 -14.70 5.87
C GLN A 88 7.19 -13.82 6.90
N GLU A 89 7.57 -12.56 7.02
CA GLU A 89 6.92 -11.57 7.90
C GLU A 89 5.45 -11.38 7.53
N GLN A 90 5.15 -11.22 6.24
CA GLN A 90 3.76 -11.13 5.77
C GLN A 90 2.99 -12.39 6.15
N PHE A 91 3.54 -13.58 5.89
CA PHE A 91 2.86 -14.83 6.23
C PHE A 91 2.52 -14.92 7.73
N GLN A 92 3.45 -14.54 8.61
CA GLN A 92 3.22 -14.48 10.06
C GLN A 92 2.10 -13.49 10.42
N LEU A 93 2.10 -12.31 9.80
CA LEU A 93 1.05 -11.30 9.99
C LEU A 93 -0.32 -11.85 9.55
N TRP A 94 -0.39 -12.50 8.39
CA TRP A 94 -1.61 -13.13 7.88
C TRP A 94 -2.11 -14.24 8.81
N GLN A 95 -1.22 -15.05 9.39
CA GLN A 95 -1.62 -16.05 10.38
C GLN A 95 -2.21 -15.41 11.63
N GLN A 96 -1.57 -14.38 12.19
CA GLN A 96 -2.11 -13.67 13.36
C GLN A 96 -3.46 -12.99 13.07
N ALA A 97 -3.64 -12.46 11.85
CA ALA A 97 -4.91 -11.90 11.41
C ALA A 97 -6.01 -12.96 11.31
N LEU A 98 -5.71 -14.13 10.73
CA LEU A 98 -6.65 -15.27 10.66
C LEU A 98 -7.00 -15.82 12.05
N GLU A 99 -6.07 -15.73 13.00
CA GLU A 99 -6.29 -16.08 14.41
C GLU A 99 -7.04 -14.99 15.20
N GLY A 100 -7.41 -13.86 14.57
CA GLY A 100 -8.10 -12.75 15.21
C GLY A 100 -7.26 -11.99 16.25
N LYS A 101 -5.94 -12.18 16.24
CA LYS A 101 -5.00 -11.56 17.19
C LYS A 101 -4.59 -10.14 16.79
N LEU A 102 -4.83 -9.76 15.53
CA LEU A 102 -4.54 -8.43 15.00
C LEU A 102 -5.83 -7.64 14.78
N SER A 103 -5.77 -6.35 15.08
CA SER A 103 -6.75 -5.38 14.64
C SER A 103 -6.69 -5.22 13.11
N GLU A 104 -7.82 -4.98 12.44
CA GLU A 104 -7.88 -4.75 10.98
C GLU A 104 -7.02 -3.56 10.50
N ALA A 105 -6.58 -2.68 11.41
CA ALA A 105 -5.63 -1.61 11.12
C ALA A 105 -4.18 -2.11 10.98
N GLU A 106 -3.85 -3.27 11.57
CA GLU A 106 -2.51 -3.85 11.64
C GLU A 106 -2.25 -4.85 10.51
N THR A 107 -3.27 -5.23 9.75
CA THR A 107 -3.20 -6.20 8.63
C THR A 107 -2.38 -5.71 7.43
N GLY A 108 -1.88 -4.47 7.45
CA GLY A 108 -0.94 -3.96 6.46
C GLY A 108 -1.50 -3.81 5.04
N VAL A 109 -2.81 -3.98 4.82
CA VAL A 109 -3.41 -3.80 3.49
C VAL A 109 -3.18 -2.35 3.06
N PRO A 110 -2.43 -2.12 1.97
CA PRO A 110 -2.11 -0.77 1.52
C PRO A 110 -3.40 -0.03 1.13
N ARG A 111 -3.75 1.01 1.88
CA ARG A 111 -4.91 1.87 1.61
C ARG A 111 -4.53 3.07 0.78
N ARG A 112 -5.35 3.41 -0.21
CA ARG A 112 -5.08 4.54 -1.13
C ARG A 112 -5.53 5.86 -0.48
N PRO A 113 -4.62 6.82 -0.22
CA PRO A 113 -4.98 8.10 0.40
C PRO A 113 -6.03 8.89 -0.41
N GLY A 114 -5.93 8.86 -1.75
CA GLY A 114 -6.89 9.52 -2.62
C GLY A 114 -8.31 8.96 -2.49
N LEU A 115 -8.47 7.64 -2.33
CA LEU A 115 -9.78 7.04 -2.14
C LEU A 115 -10.35 7.37 -0.75
N ALA A 116 -9.51 7.35 0.28
CA ALA A 116 -9.88 7.79 1.63
C ALA A 116 -10.36 9.25 1.65
N PHE A 117 -9.67 10.14 0.92
CA PHE A 117 -10.11 11.53 0.70
C PHE A 117 -11.47 11.59 0.02
N LEU A 118 -11.65 10.91 -1.13
CA LEU A 118 -12.91 10.94 -1.88
C LEU A 118 -14.09 10.45 -1.04
N LEU A 119 -13.91 9.37 -0.29
CA LEU A 119 -14.95 8.85 0.61
C LEU A 119 -15.30 9.85 1.70
N SER A 120 -14.32 10.44 2.38
CA SER A 120 -14.57 11.50 3.37
C SER A 120 -15.18 12.77 2.77
N PHE A 121 -14.84 13.09 1.52
CA PHE A 121 -15.39 14.24 0.81
C PHE A 121 -16.88 14.06 0.53
N VAL A 122 -17.28 12.86 0.10
CA VAL A 122 -18.68 12.49 -0.12
C VAL A 122 -19.46 12.52 1.19
N MET A 123 -18.92 11.89 2.24
CA MET A 123 -19.58 11.87 3.53
C MET A 123 -18.56 11.69 4.67
N PRO A 124 -18.57 12.58 5.69
CA PRO A 124 -17.68 12.47 6.84
C PRO A 124 -17.80 11.11 7.52
N GLY A 125 -16.67 10.43 7.73
CA GLY A 125 -16.61 9.13 8.38
C GLY A 125 -16.46 7.93 7.45
N LEU A 126 -16.82 8.04 6.15
CA LEU A 126 -16.61 6.94 5.20
C LEU A 126 -15.11 6.66 4.94
N GLY A 127 -14.28 7.71 4.83
CA GLY A 127 -12.84 7.53 4.67
C GLY A 127 -12.18 6.89 5.89
N GLN A 128 -12.68 7.18 7.10
CA GLN A 128 -12.24 6.55 8.34
C GLN A 128 -12.65 5.08 8.39
N ILE A 129 -13.87 4.73 7.98
CA ILE A 129 -14.32 3.33 7.87
C ILE A 129 -13.48 2.56 6.86
N TYR A 130 -13.21 3.15 5.69
CA TYR A 130 -12.28 2.59 4.71
C TYR A 130 -10.89 2.33 5.31
N ASN A 131 -10.45 3.20 6.21
CA ASN A 131 -9.23 3.05 6.99
C ASN A 131 -9.31 2.07 8.17
N GLY A 132 -10.40 1.32 8.31
CA GLY A 132 -10.61 0.39 9.43
C GLY A 132 -10.94 1.06 10.76
N GLN A 133 -11.14 2.38 10.79
CA GLN A 133 -11.44 3.14 12.00
C GLN A 133 -12.94 3.22 12.24
N LEU A 134 -13.57 2.07 12.51
CA LEU A 134 -15.02 1.94 12.59
C LEU A 134 -15.67 2.86 13.63
N ILE A 135 -15.11 2.91 14.85
CA ILE A 135 -15.66 3.77 15.93
C ILE A 135 -15.61 5.24 15.52
N LYS A 136 -14.45 5.70 15.03
CA LYS A 136 -14.25 7.09 14.62
C LYS A 136 -15.13 7.47 13.44
N GLY A 137 -15.18 6.62 12.42
CA GLY A 137 -16.02 6.84 11.25
C GLY A 137 -17.51 6.84 11.61
N GLY A 138 -17.94 5.93 12.49
CA GLY A 138 -19.30 5.88 13.01
C GLY A 138 -19.70 7.16 13.76
N ILE A 139 -18.82 7.69 14.61
CA ILE A 139 -19.06 8.96 15.33
C ILE A 139 -19.21 10.13 14.34
N LEU A 140 -18.32 10.25 13.36
CA LEU A 140 -18.38 11.33 12.35
C LEU A 140 -19.65 11.26 11.50
N LEU A 141 -20.03 10.06 11.07
CA LEU A 141 -21.29 9.83 10.35
C LEU A 141 -22.49 10.19 11.23
N GLY A 142 -22.50 9.74 12.49
CA GLY A 142 -23.57 10.01 13.44
C GLY A 142 -23.78 11.50 13.69
N ILE A 143 -22.71 12.25 13.97
CA ILE A 143 -22.76 13.70 14.17
C ILE A 143 -23.30 14.39 12.90
N THR A 144 -22.84 13.95 11.72
CA THR A 144 -23.29 14.51 10.44
C THR A 144 -24.78 14.29 10.23
N LEU A 145 -25.26 13.06 10.43
CA LEU A 145 -26.67 12.71 10.28
C LEU A 145 -27.55 13.48 11.27
N ILE A 146 -27.15 13.54 12.55
CA ILE A 146 -27.88 14.30 13.58
C ILE A 146 -27.94 15.78 13.22
N GLY A 147 -26.83 16.38 12.80
CA GLY A 147 -26.80 17.79 12.39
C GLY A 147 -27.68 18.09 11.19
N LEU A 148 -27.68 17.21 10.17
CA LEU A 148 -28.57 17.34 9.01
C LEU A 148 -30.05 17.19 9.41
N THR A 149 -30.37 16.22 10.28
CA THR A 149 -31.72 16.05 10.81
C THR A 149 -32.16 17.29 11.58
N LEU A 150 -31.32 17.82 12.47
CA LEU A 150 -31.63 19.06 13.21
C LEU A 150 -31.84 20.25 12.27
N PHE A 151 -31.03 20.38 11.22
CA PHE A 151 -31.15 21.45 10.25
C PHE A 151 -32.49 21.42 9.50
N VAL A 152 -33.00 20.23 9.18
CA VAL A 152 -34.28 20.06 8.46
C VAL A 152 -35.48 20.09 9.39
N ALA A 153 -35.37 19.50 10.58
CA ALA A 153 -36.47 19.32 11.52
C ALA A 153 -36.82 20.59 12.30
N VAL A 154 -35.84 21.49 12.52
CA VAL A 154 -36.07 22.77 13.18
C VAL A 154 -36.67 23.77 12.20
N SER A 155 -37.65 24.55 12.66
CA SER A 155 -38.32 25.56 11.84
C SER A 155 -37.35 26.62 11.34
N GLY A 156 -37.49 27.03 10.08
CA GLY A 156 -36.60 28.01 9.46
C GLY A 156 -35.41 27.42 8.71
N GLY A 157 -35.23 26.09 8.69
CA GLY A 157 -34.11 25.45 7.99
C GLY A 157 -34.15 25.65 6.48
N LYS A 158 -35.34 25.51 5.87
CA LYS A 158 -35.54 25.71 4.42
C LYS A 158 -35.29 27.17 4.02
N GLU A 159 -35.84 28.11 4.79
CA GLU A 159 -35.67 29.54 4.59
C GLU A 159 -34.21 29.94 4.76
N THR A 160 -33.54 29.40 5.78
CA THR A 160 -32.11 29.63 6.01
C THR A 160 -31.27 29.11 4.84
N LEU A 161 -31.55 27.90 4.35
CA LEU A 161 -30.86 27.34 3.18
C LEU A 161 -31.05 28.22 1.94
N GLN A 162 -32.28 28.65 1.67
CA GLN A 162 -32.58 29.55 0.54
C GLN A 162 -31.86 30.89 0.66
N ASN A 163 -31.83 31.48 1.86
CA ASN A 163 -31.13 32.74 2.10
C ASN A 163 -29.61 32.57 1.97
N MET A 164 -29.02 31.48 2.46
CA MET A 164 -27.60 31.17 2.27
C MET A 164 -27.22 31.00 0.79
N LEU A 165 -28.03 30.26 0.03
CA LEU A 165 -27.82 30.10 -1.41
C LEU A 165 -27.98 31.43 -2.15
N ALA A 166 -28.99 32.24 -1.77
CA ALA A 166 -29.17 33.57 -2.33
C ALA A 166 -27.97 34.47 -2.06
N PHE A 167 -27.42 34.46 -0.85
CA PHE A 167 -26.21 35.21 -0.50
C PHE A 167 -25.01 34.85 -1.39
N LEU A 168 -24.79 33.56 -1.65
CA LEU A 168 -23.66 33.09 -2.47
C LEU A 168 -23.79 33.45 -3.95
N VAL A 169 -25.01 33.47 -4.49
CA VAL A 169 -25.26 33.69 -5.93
C VAL A 169 -25.54 35.16 -6.25
N ASN A 170 -26.43 35.79 -5.49
CA ASN A 170 -26.78 37.20 -5.64
C ASN A 170 -27.40 37.75 -4.34
N PRO A 171 -26.62 38.49 -3.53
CA PRO A 171 -27.06 39.02 -2.24
C PRO A 171 -28.36 39.83 -2.29
N SER A 172 -28.65 40.50 -3.41
CA SER A 172 -29.88 41.28 -3.58
C SER A 172 -31.17 40.42 -3.57
N ARG A 173 -31.05 39.09 -3.74
CA ARG A 173 -32.17 38.14 -3.71
C ARG A 173 -32.48 37.60 -2.30
N MET A 174 -31.70 37.95 -1.29
CA MET A 174 -32.02 37.58 0.10
C MET A 174 -33.34 38.23 0.52
N ARG A 175 -34.27 37.41 1.02
CA ARG A 175 -35.60 37.88 1.48
C ARG A 175 -35.71 37.93 3.01
N GLY A 176 -34.71 37.46 3.74
CA GLY A 176 -34.69 37.44 5.20
C GLY A 176 -33.31 37.16 5.78
N GLY A 177 -33.23 37.08 7.11
CA GLY A 177 -32.00 36.79 7.84
C GLY A 177 -31.61 35.30 7.82
N ILE A 178 -30.40 35.02 8.31
CA ILE A 178 -29.90 33.67 8.57
C ILE A 178 -30.17 33.34 10.03
N SER A 179 -30.85 32.22 10.29
CA SER A 179 -31.06 31.74 11.66
C SER A 179 -29.73 31.44 12.33
N GLN A 180 -29.47 32.04 13.50
CA GLN A 180 -28.22 31.83 14.25
C GLN A 180 -28.03 30.35 14.63
N PHE A 181 -29.11 29.65 14.99
CA PHE A 181 -29.08 28.22 15.30
C PHE A 181 -28.61 27.39 14.09
N HIS A 182 -29.24 27.58 12.93
CA HIS A 182 -28.89 26.86 11.71
C HIS A 182 -27.47 27.21 11.24
N LEU A 183 -27.03 28.45 11.42
CA LEU A 183 -25.66 28.86 11.15
C LEU A 183 -24.66 28.10 12.04
N LEU A 184 -24.94 27.95 13.33
CA LEU A 184 -24.11 27.14 14.23
C LEU A 184 -24.04 25.68 13.80
N VAL A 185 -25.18 25.08 13.40
CA VAL A 185 -25.22 23.70 12.87
C VAL A 185 -24.38 23.57 11.61
N VAL A 186 -24.48 24.51 10.66
CA VAL A 186 -23.68 24.51 9.43
C VAL A 186 -22.20 24.66 9.72
N ILE A 187 -21.81 25.56 10.62
CA ILE A 187 -20.41 25.74 11.03
C ILE A 187 -19.87 24.46 11.67
N MET A 188 -20.63 23.86 12.58
CA MET A 188 -20.25 22.59 13.20
C MET A 188 -20.06 21.48 12.15
N LEU A 189 -21.01 21.31 11.24
CA LEU A 189 -20.93 20.33 10.16
C LEU A 189 -19.74 20.59 9.23
N PHE A 190 -19.45 21.87 8.94
CA PHE A 190 -18.28 22.26 8.15
C PHE A 190 -16.97 21.82 8.82
N PHE A 191 -16.82 22.01 10.13
CA PHE A 191 -15.61 21.57 10.84
C PHE A 191 -15.50 20.04 10.93
N VAL A 192 -16.62 19.34 11.13
CA VAL A 192 -16.66 17.87 11.07
C VAL A 192 -16.24 17.36 9.70
N TRP A 193 -16.76 17.99 8.64
CA TRP A 193 -16.44 17.65 7.25
C TRP A 193 -14.97 17.94 6.91
N LEU A 194 -14.47 19.11 7.29
CA LEU A 194 -13.08 19.51 7.11
C LEU A 194 -12.12 18.56 7.84
N TYR A 195 -12.43 18.23 9.10
CA TYR A 195 -11.66 17.26 9.87
C TYR A 195 -11.59 15.90 9.17
N ALA A 196 -12.73 15.38 8.72
CA ALA A 196 -12.81 14.05 8.12
C ALA A 196 -11.98 13.93 6.83
N ILE A 197 -11.97 15.00 6.01
CA ILE A 197 -11.25 15.06 4.74
C ILE A 197 -9.73 15.15 4.94
N ILE A 198 -9.28 15.81 6.01
CA ILE A 198 -7.85 15.91 6.33
C ILE A 198 -7.36 14.62 6.98
N ASP A 199 -8.10 14.11 7.95
CA ASP A 199 -7.67 12.98 8.77
C ASP A 199 -7.58 11.66 8.00
N ALA A 200 -8.57 11.34 7.16
CA ALA A 200 -8.62 10.08 6.42
C ALA A 200 -7.40 9.83 5.51
N PRO A 201 -7.02 10.74 4.58
CA PRO A 201 -5.85 10.51 3.73
C PRO A 201 -4.54 10.47 4.51
N LEU A 202 -4.40 11.29 5.57
CA LEU A 202 -3.21 11.27 6.42
C LEU A 202 -3.03 9.91 7.11
N ASN A 203 -4.11 9.31 7.59
CA ASN A 203 -4.06 7.99 8.21
C ASN A 203 -3.75 6.88 7.21
N ALA A 204 -4.36 6.92 6.03
CA ALA A 204 -4.07 5.98 4.95
C ALA A 204 -2.60 6.04 4.51
N ALA A 205 -2.00 7.23 4.51
CA ALA A 205 -0.58 7.40 4.17
C ALA A 205 0.37 6.86 5.25
N ARG A 206 -0.05 6.82 6.52
CA ARG A 206 0.75 6.24 7.62
C ARG A 206 0.82 4.72 7.54
N SER A 207 -0.27 4.05 7.13
CA SER A 207 -0.26 2.59 6.96
C SER A 207 0.58 2.09 5.79
N HIS A 208 1.21 2.97 4.99
CA HIS A 208 2.23 2.63 3.99
C HIS A 208 3.66 2.68 4.52
N ARG A 209 3.90 3.28 5.69
CA ARG A 209 5.25 3.29 6.29
C ARG A 209 5.39 1.99 7.08
N LEU A 210 6.32 1.14 6.64
CA LEU A 210 6.65 -0.12 7.30
C LEU A 210 6.90 0.11 8.81
N PRO A 211 6.39 -0.75 9.70
CA PRO A 211 6.78 -0.71 11.11
C PRO A 211 8.27 -1.06 11.20
N GLY A 212 9.12 -0.11 11.60
CA GLY A 212 10.57 -0.34 11.75
C GLY A 212 11.51 0.82 11.41
N VAL A 213 11.00 2.01 11.10
CA VAL A 213 11.83 3.23 10.98
C VAL A 213 11.36 4.27 12.00
N GLU A 214 11.66 4.00 13.26
CA GLU A 214 11.79 5.01 14.33
C GLU A 214 13.05 4.73 15.13
#